data_AF-A0A316RZ25-F1
#
_entry.id   AF-A0A316RZ25-F1
#
_cell.length_a   1.000
_cell.length_b   1.000
_cell.length_c   1.000
_cell.angle_alpha   90.00
_cell.angle_beta   90.00
_cell.angle_gamma   90.00
#
_symmetry.space_group_name_H-M   'P 1'
#
loop_
_entity.id
_entity.type
_entity.pdbx_description
1 polymer ?
#
loop_
_entity_poly.entity_id
_entity_poly.type
_entity_poly.pdbx_seq_one_letter_code
_entity_poly.pdbx_strand_id
1 'polypeptide(L)'
;MVESAVLGVFCAELMVCVFTGAPIVAALVAGLALFIGYGLWRGCRLRELACMCARGVASARGVLESFMLIGALTALWRACGTVSEVVVLAAPLVRPAVAPLAIFCMCSLMSFLIGTSFGTAATMGVSIALAALVCAAARRMSAGQIASVCVLGFTPADPTVAELMSGGGVVSMVNVSLVVCLSSSFSGLFDGTGLLDGVRGLVEGLVRRVSPYAAVLAVSVPASMVACNQTLGIMLMSQLCGHAEARARDLAIDIEDAAVVVAPLVPWSIACGAVVSMCGAPAACWCAAFYLWLIPIWRLTTEAAGTRFGFDGGEGAHSAEAAENSSRAHA
;
A
#
# COMPACT_ATOMS: atom_id res chain seq x y z
N MET A 1 5.75 -20.79 -20.69
CA MET A 1 5.20 -19.92 -21.79
C MET A 1 3.75 -19.56 -21.51
N VAL A 2 2.93 -20.53 -21.06
CA VAL A 2 1.52 -20.28 -20.71
C VAL A 2 1.41 -19.31 -19.51
N GLU A 3 2.31 -19.42 -18.54
CA GLU A 3 2.38 -18.57 -17.34
C GLU A 3 2.47 -17.08 -17.72
N SER A 4 3.46 -16.74 -18.56
CA SER A 4 3.69 -15.39 -19.05
C SER A 4 2.53 -14.88 -19.91
N ALA A 5 1.86 -15.76 -20.65
CA ALA A 5 0.68 -15.40 -21.44
C ALA A 5 -0.51 -15.05 -20.52
N VAL A 6 -0.76 -15.85 -19.49
CA VAL A 6 -1.84 -15.59 -18.50
C VAL A 6 -1.59 -14.27 -17.76
N LEU A 7 -0.37 -14.05 -17.28
CA LEU A 7 -0.01 -12.76 -16.66
C LEU A 7 -0.12 -11.61 -17.67
N GLY A 8 0.32 -11.80 -18.91
CA GLY A 8 0.20 -10.79 -19.97
C GLY A 8 -1.25 -10.41 -20.28
N VAL A 9 -2.17 -11.38 -20.32
CA VAL A 9 -3.61 -11.13 -20.51
C VAL A 9 -4.17 -10.33 -19.35
N PHE A 10 -3.84 -10.70 -18.11
CA PHE A 10 -4.26 -9.95 -16.92
C PHE A 10 -3.76 -8.50 -16.94
N CYS A 11 -2.48 -8.29 -17.29
CA CYS A 11 -1.92 -6.95 -17.45
C CYS A 11 -2.64 -6.14 -18.52
N ALA A 12 -2.93 -6.74 -19.68
CA ALA A 12 -3.65 -6.08 -20.77
C ALA A 12 -5.07 -5.70 -20.35
N GLU A 13 -5.76 -6.58 -19.63
CA GLU A 13 -7.09 -6.34 -19.07
C GLU A 13 -7.09 -5.15 -18.10
N LEU A 14 -6.14 -5.11 -17.17
CA LEU A 14 -5.98 -3.97 -16.26
C LEU A 14 -5.72 -2.67 -17.01
N MET A 15 -4.86 -2.70 -18.03
CA MET A 15 -4.57 -1.51 -18.85
C MET A 15 -5.82 -1.01 -19.58
N VAL A 16 -6.59 -1.91 -20.21
CA VAL A 16 -7.85 -1.54 -20.86
C VAL A 16 -8.82 -0.93 -19.85
N CYS A 17 -8.95 -1.52 -18.66
CA CYS A 17 -9.80 -1.01 -17.59
C CYS A 17 -9.42 0.43 -17.19
N VAL A 18 -8.12 0.69 -17.00
CA VAL A 18 -7.59 2.02 -16.67
C VAL A 18 -7.86 3.03 -17.79
N PHE A 19 -7.59 2.69 -19.06
CA PHE A 19 -7.77 3.62 -20.17
C PHE A 19 -9.24 3.91 -20.49
N THR A 20 -10.13 2.95 -20.23
CA THR A 20 -11.57 3.11 -20.43
C THR A 20 -12.28 3.78 -19.24
N GLY A 21 -11.59 3.94 -18.10
CA GLY A 21 -12.20 4.41 -16.85
C GLY A 21 -13.19 3.41 -16.24
N ALA A 22 -13.12 2.14 -16.65
CA ALA A 22 -13.94 1.08 -16.08
C ALA A 22 -13.56 0.81 -14.61
N PRO A 23 -14.48 0.24 -13.80
CA PRO A 23 -14.18 -0.05 -12.40
C PRO A 23 -13.10 -1.11 -12.27
N ILE A 24 -11.99 -0.79 -11.59
CA ILE A 24 -10.85 -1.69 -11.34
C ILE A 24 -11.31 -3.03 -10.73
N VAL A 25 -12.34 -3.00 -9.87
CA VAL A 25 -12.96 -4.19 -9.27
C VAL A 25 -13.39 -5.21 -10.33
N ALA A 26 -13.96 -4.76 -11.47
CA ALA A 26 -14.38 -5.66 -12.54
C ALA A 26 -13.19 -6.40 -13.16
N ALA A 27 -12.09 -5.68 -13.42
CA ALA A 27 -10.87 -6.27 -13.96
C ALA A 27 -10.21 -7.24 -12.96
N LEU A 28 -10.27 -6.95 -11.67
CA LEU A 28 -9.77 -7.86 -10.65
C LEU A 28 -10.63 -9.13 -10.52
N VAL A 29 -11.95 -9.04 -10.71
CA VAL A 29 -12.82 -10.22 -10.73
C VAL A 29 -12.54 -11.12 -11.93
N ALA A 30 -12.38 -10.54 -13.12
CA ALA A 30 -12.05 -11.31 -14.31
C ALA A 30 -10.62 -11.87 -14.26
N GLY A 31 -9.65 -11.12 -13.71
CA GLY A 31 -8.32 -11.63 -13.36
C GLY A 31 -8.35 -12.81 -12.37
N LEU A 32 -9.21 -12.75 -11.34
CA LEU A 32 -9.40 -13.87 -10.42
C LEU A 32 -9.91 -15.13 -11.14
N ALA A 33 -10.92 -14.95 -12.01
CA ALA A 33 -11.46 -16.05 -12.82
C ALA A 33 -10.39 -16.64 -13.75
N LEU A 34 -9.55 -15.80 -14.36
CA LEU A 34 -8.44 -16.21 -15.20
C LEU A 34 -7.40 -17.05 -14.42
N PHE A 35 -6.99 -16.61 -13.23
CA PHE A 35 -6.02 -17.33 -12.41
C PHE A 35 -6.57 -18.64 -11.83
N ILE A 36 -7.86 -18.66 -11.44
CA ILE A 36 -8.55 -19.90 -11.06
C ILE A 36 -8.60 -20.87 -12.24
N GLY A 37 -8.94 -20.38 -13.45
CA GLY A 37 -8.96 -21.18 -14.68
C GLY A 37 -7.59 -21.79 -15.00
N TYR A 38 -6.51 -21.02 -14.85
CA TYR A 38 -5.15 -21.52 -14.98
C TYR A 38 -4.82 -22.60 -13.94
N GLY A 39 -5.19 -22.38 -12.67
CA GLY A 39 -4.98 -23.36 -11.60
C GLY A 39 -5.72 -24.68 -11.86
N LEU A 40 -6.96 -24.62 -12.35
CA LEU A 40 -7.72 -25.81 -12.74
C LEU A 40 -7.07 -26.54 -13.92
N TRP A 41 -6.53 -25.81 -14.91
CA TRP A 41 -5.81 -26.39 -16.04
C TRP A 41 -4.50 -27.08 -15.61
N ARG A 42 -3.81 -26.56 -14.59
CA ARG A 42 -2.66 -27.20 -13.93
C ARG A 42 -3.03 -28.43 -13.08
N GLY A 43 -4.32 -28.74 -12.94
CA GLY A 43 -4.81 -29.89 -12.19
C GLY A 43 -5.07 -29.64 -10.71
N CYS A 44 -5.01 -28.38 -10.24
CA CYS A 44 -5.37 -28.04 -8.87
C CYS A 44 -6.89 -28.20 -8.65
N ARG A 45 -7.29 -28.68 -7.47
CA ARG A 45 -8.71 -28.80 -7.13
C ARG A 45 -9.27 -27.45 -6.71
N LEU A 46 -10.55 -27.19 -6.98
CA LEU A 46 -11.19 -25.92 -6.62
C LEU A 46 -11.10 -25.58 -5.11
N ARG A 47 -11.10 -26.60 -4.25
CA ARG A 47 -10.91 -26.43 -2.79
C ARG A 47 -9.50 -25.95 -2.44
N GLU A 48 -8.49 -26.40 -3.17
CA GLU A 48 -7.09 -25.97 -2.99
C GLU A 48 -6.95 -24.51 -3.42
N LEU A 49 -7.51 -24.15 -4.58
CA LEU A 49 -7.53 -22.77 -5.08
C LEU A 49 -8.28 -21.82 -4.13
N ALA A 50 -9.42 -22.25 -3.59
CA ALA A 50 -10.15 -21.48 -2.59
C ALA A 50 -9.34 -21.29 -1.29
N CYS A 51 -8.62 -22.33 -0.85
CA CYS A 51 -7.73 -22.24 0.31
C CYS A 51 -6.56 -21.27 0.05
N MET A 52 -5.97 -21.30 -1.14
CA MET A 52 -4.94 -20.35 -1.57
C MET A 52 -5.46 -18.91 -1.55
N CYS A 53 -6.62 -18.66 -2.15
CA CYS A 53 -7.27 -17.34 -2.12
C CYS A 53 -7.50 -16.85 -0.69
N ALA A 54 -8.02 -17.71 0.19
CA ALA A 54 -8.31 -17.37 1.58
C ALA A 54 -7.03 -17.03 2.36
N ARG A 55 -5.91 -17.73 2.13
CA ARG A 55 -4.60 -17.39 2.71
C ARG A 55 -4.10 -16.04 2.21
N GLY A 56 -4.27 -15.77 0.91
CA GLY A 56 -3.96 -14.48 0.31
C GLY A 56 -4.71 -13.33 0.99
N VAL A 57 -6.03 -13.45 1.12
CA VAL A 57 -6.87 -12.46 1.83
C VAL A 57 -6.50 -12.33 3.32
N ALA A 58 -6.19 -13.44 3.99
CA ALA A 58 -5.79 -13.44 5.39
C ALA A 58 -4.52 -12.62 5.64
N SER A 59 -3.59 -12.55 4.68
CA SER A 59 -2.38 -11.72 4.79
C SER A 59 -2.70 -10.22 4.82
N ALA A 60 -3.82 -9.79 4.25
CA ALA A 60 -4.28 -8.40 4.21
C ALA A 60 -5.29 -8.05 5.31
N ARG A 61 -5.58 -8.96 6.24
CA ARG A 61 -6.62 -8.77 7.27
C ARG A 61 -6.43 -7.48 8.08
N GLY A 62 -5.20 -7.20 8.53
CA GLY A 62 -4.92 -5.99 9.32
C GLY A 62 -5.16 -4.70 8.53
N VAL A 63 -4.92 -4.70 7.22
CA VAL A 63 -5.17 -3.55 6.35
C VAL A 63 -6.68 -3.35 6.15
N LEU A 64 -7.42 -4.44 5.92
CA LEU A 64 -8.89 -4.40 5.78
C LEU A 64 -9.57 -3.88 7.05
N GLU A 65 -9.16 -4.36 8.23
CA GLU A 65 -9.66 -3.87 9.51
C GLU A 65 -9.39 -2.36 9.68
N SER A 66 -8.19 -1.90 9.28
CA SER A 66 -7.82 -0.48 9.35
C SER A 66 -8.70 0.40 8.45
N PHE A 67 -9.03 -0.03 7.23
CA PHE A 67 -9.92 0.76 6.35
C PHE A 67 -11.32 0.94 6.93
N MET A 68 -11.88 -0.09 7.57
CA MET A 68 -13.19 0.03 8.22
C MET A 68 -13.15 1.05 9.35
N LEU A 69 -12.10 1.03 10.17
CA LEU A 69 -11.90 1.99 11.25
C LEU A 69 -11.68 3.41 10.72
N ILE A 70 -10.88 3.59 9.66
CA ILE A 70 -10.66 4.88 8.99
C ILE A 70 -11.99 5.46 8.48
N GLY A 71 -12.82 4.62 7.83
CA GLY A 71 -14.15 5.04 7.37
C GLY A 71 -15.02 5.59 8.51
N ALA A 72 -15.18 4.81 9.58
CA ALA A 72 -15.99 5.22 10.73
C ALA A 72 -15.41 6.46 11.46
N LEU A 73 -14.10 6.47 11.72
CA LEU A 73 -13.40 7.55 12.40
C LEU A 73 -13.55 8.87 11.65
N THR A 74 -13.32 8.86 10.34
CA THR A 74 -13.35 10.08 9.53
C THR A 74 -14.77 10.64 9.37
N ALA A 75 -15.82 9.82 9.48
CA ALA A 75 -17.20 10.31 9.56
C ALA A 75 -17.50 10.96 10.91
N LEU A 76 -17.10 10.33 12.02
CA LEU A 76 -17.33 10.86 13.36
C LEU A 76 -16.58 12.15 13.60
N TRP A 77 -15.32 12.27 13.16
CA TRP A 77 -14.57 13.52 13.25
C TRP A 77 -15.22 14.68 12.50
N ARG A 78 -15.91 14.40 11.40
CA ARG A 78 -16.72 15.42 10.69
C ARG A 78 -17.97 15.75 11.50
N ALA A 79 -18.66 14.74 12.04
CA ALA A 79 -19.89 14.93 12.80
C ALA A 79 -19.73 15.68 14.13
N CYS A 80 -18.61 15.45 14.84
CA CYS A 80 -18.28 16.13 16.09
C CYS A 80 -17.51 17.45 15.89
N GLY A 81 -17.19 17.83 14.66
CA GLY A 81 -16.52 19.10 14.34
C GLY A 81 -15.00 19.09 14.50
N THR A 82 -14.38 17.94 14.81
CA THR A 82 -12.91 17.82 14.92
C THR A 82 -12.21 18.24 13.63
N VAL A 83 -12.72 17.80 12.45
CA VAL A 83 -12.13 18.21 11.16
C VAL A 83 -12.21 19.73 10.97
N SER A 84 -13.35 20.35 11.32
CA SER A 84 -13.55 21.80 11.20
C SER A 84 -12.57 22.56 12.07
N GLU A 85 -12.44 22.15 13.32
CA GLU A 85 -11.58 22.80 14.32
C GLU A 85 -10.11 22.73 13.89
N VAL A 86 -9.65 21.56 13.43
CA VAL A 86 -8.28 21.40 12.90
C VAL A 86 -8.05 22.33 11.71
N VAL A 87 -9.00 22.45 10.78
CA VAL A 87 -8.88 23.34 9.62
C VAL A 87 -8.80 24.80 10.05
N VAL A 88 -9.66 25.25 10.97
CA VAL A 88 -9.67 26.64 11.47
C VAL A 88 -8.37 26.99 12.19
N LEU A 89 -7.84 26.07 13.01
CA LEU A 89 -6.58 26.25 13.72
C LEU A 89 -5.36 26.20 12.79
N ALA A 90 -5.39 25.33 11.78
CA ALA A 90 -4.28 25.15 10.85
C ALA A 90 -4.21 26.24 9.76
N ALA A 91 -5.35 26.74 9.26
CA ALA A 91 -5.41 27.71 8.18
C ALA A 91 -4.45 28.92 8.32
N PRO A 92 -4.36 29.61 9.49
CA PRO A 92 -3.43 30.74 9.64
C PRO A 92 -1.94 30.33 9.68
N LEU A 93 -1.64 29.06 9.97
CA LEU A 93 -0.27 28.53 10.05
C LEU A 93 0.29 28.14 8.67
N VAL A 94 -0.57 27.89 7.69
CA VAL A 94 -0.16 27.43 6.35
C VAL A 94 0.33 28.61 5.51
N ARG A 95 1.65 28.76 5.43
CA ARG A 95 2.29 29.61 4.41
C ARG A 95 2.67 28.74 3.20
N PRO A 96 2.20 29.04 1.98
CA PRO A 96 2.46 28.20 0.80
C PRO A 96 3.94 27.88 0.57
N ALA A 97 4.84 28.81 0.89
CA ALA A 97 6.28 28.63 0.74
C ALA A 97 6.89 27.58 1.68
N VAL A 98 6.33 27.37 2.87
CA VAL A 98 6.83 26.39 3.87
C VAL A 98 5.94 25.16 4.00
N ALA A 99 4.76 25.18 3.38
CA ALA A 99 3.77 24.11 3.49
C ALA A 99 4.34 22.73 3.08
N PRO A 100 5.08 22.57 1.96
CA PRO A 100 5.64 21.27 1.59
C PRO A 100 6.58 20.70 2.67
N LEU A 101 7.46 21.54 3.23
CA LEU A 101 8.39 21.13 4.28
C LEU A 101 7.65 20.80 5.58
N ALA A 102 6.67 21.62 5.97
CA ALA A 102 5.87 21.38 7.18
C ALA A 102 5.06 20.07 7.07
N ILE A 103 4.44 19.81 5.92
CA ILE A 103 3.71 18.56 5.65
C ILE A 103 4.67 17.38 5.69
N PHE A 104 5.85 17.49 5.05
CA PHE A 104 6.87 16.44 5.10
C PHE A 104 7.28 16.12 6.54
N CYS A 105 7.59 17.13 7.35
CA CYS A 105 7.97 16.93 8.75
C CYS A 105 6.83 16.32 9.59
N MET A 106 5.58 16.74 9.36
CA MET A 106 4.41 16.17 10.03
C MET A 106 4.18 14.70 9.64
N CYS A 107 4.27 14.37 8.34
CA CYS A 107 4.15 13.00 7.86
C CYS A 107 5.29 12.11 8.38
N SER A 108 6.52 12.62 8.40
CA SER A 108 7.68 11.91 8.96
C SER A 108 7.50 11.66 10.46
N LEU A 109 7.10 12.68 11.22
CA LEU A 109 6.81 12.53 12.65
C LEU A 109 5.72 11.48 12.88
N MET A 110 4.63 11.53 12.12
CA MET A 110 3.58 10.51 12.22
C MET A 110 4.11 9.13 11.88
N SER A 111 4.97 8.98 10.87
CA SER A 111 5.58 7.68 10.54
C SER A 111 6.40 7.10 11.69
N PHE A 112 7.08 7.93 12.50
CA PHE A 112 7.78 7.47 13.71
C PHE A 112 6.84 7.13 14.87
N LEU A 113 5.68 7.79 14.93
CA LEU A 113 4.67 7.57 15.98
C LEU A 113 3.73 6.42 15.67
N ILE A 114 3.59 6.04 14.39
CA ILE A 114 2.79 4.90 13.95
C ILE A 114 3.46 3.63 14.47
N GLY A 115 2.77 2.98 15.41
CA GLY A 115 3.19 1.69 15.96
C GLY A 115 2.73 0.52 15.09
N THR A 116 2.55 -0.63 15.73
CA THR A 116 2.00 -1.81 15.06
C THR A 116 0.58 -1.55 14.54
N SER A 117 0.16 -2.34 13.55
CA SER A 117 -1.22 -2.31 13.04
C SER A 117 -2.25 -2.48 14.16
N PHE A 118 -1.96 -3.34 15.14
CA PHE A 118 -2.78 -3.52 16.33
C PHE A 118 -2.87 -2.26 17.21
N GLY A 119 -1.72 -1.61 17.47
CA GLY A 119 -1.70 -0.35 18.22
C GLY A 119 -2.48 0.76 17.50
N THR A 120 -2.36 0.82 16.17
CA THR A 120 -3.09 1.77 15.32
C THR A 120 -4.60 1.53 15.39
N ALA A 121 -5.05 0.27 15.33
CA ALA A 121 -6.46 -0.05 15.47
C ALA A 121 -7.00 0.35 16.85
N ALA A 122 -6.22 0.16 17.92
CA ALA A 122 -6.61 0.54 19.27
C ALA A 122 -6.75 2.07 19.43
N THR A 123 -5.80 2.86 18.92
CA THR A 123 -5.87 4.34 18.99
C THR A 123 -7.02 4.90 18.15
N MET A 124 -7.29 4.31 16.98
CA MET A 124 -8.48 4.63 16.18
C MET A 124 -9.76 4.30 16.96
N GLY A 125 -9.83 3.13 17.61
CA GLY A 125 -10.98 2.72 18.41
C GLY A 125 -11.29 3.69 19.57
N VAL A 126 -10.26 4.11 20.31
CA VAL A 126 -10.42 5.13 21.37
C VAL A 126 -10.89 6.47 20.79
N SER A 127 -10.34 6.87 19.64
CA SER A 127 -10.73 8.11 18.97
C SER A 127 -12.19 8.09 18.48
N ILE A 128 -12.65 6.95 17.95
CA ILE A 128 -14.06 6.71 17.57
C ILE A 128 -14.96 6.82 18.81
N ALA A 129 -14.59 6.15 19.91
CA ALA A 129 -15.39 6.17 21.14
C ALA A 129 -15.52 7.58 21.73
N LEU A 130 -14.43 8.35 21.75
CA LEU A 130 -14.44 9.73 22.23
C LEU A 130 -15.25 10.65 21.32
N ALA A 131 -15.10 10.53 20.00
CA ALA A 131 -15.88 11.31 19.03
C ALA A 131 -17.38 10.98 19.11
N ALA A 132 -17.74 9.71 19.31
CA ALA A 132 -19.11 9.28 19.55
C ALA A 132 -19.68 9.87 20.84
N LEU A 133 -18.89 9.91 21.92
CA LEU A 133 -19.27 10.56 23.17
C LEU A 133 -19.55 12.06 22.97
N VAL A 134 -18.69 12.76 22.22
CA VAL A 134 -18.92 14.17 21.87
C VAL A 134 -20.19 14.34 21.03
N CYS A 135 -20.45 13.46 20.06
CA CYS A 135 -21.69 13.48 19.29
C CYS A 135 -22.94 13.27 20.19
N ALA A 136 -22.86 12.35 21.15
CA ALA A 136 -23.95 12.10 22.09
C ALA A 136 -24.15 13.27 23.06
N ALA A 137 -23.08 13.82 23.63
CA ALA A 137 -23.15 14.85 24.66
C ALA A 137 -23.41 16.26 24.10
N ALA A 138 -22.63 16.68 23.11
CA ALA A 138 -22.68 18.04 22.58
C ALA A 138 -23.73 18.20 21.48
N ARG A 139 -23.87 17.21 20.59
CA ARG A 139 -24.80 17.25 19.45
C ARG A 139 -26.14 16.55 19.74
N ARG A 140 -26.27 15.91 20.91
CA ARG A 140 -27.47 15.16 21.35
C ARG A 140 -27.93 14.11 20.33
N MET A 141 -27.00 13.52 19.60
CA MET A 141 -27.30 12.46 18.63
C MET A 141 -27.65 11.17 19.35
N SER A 142 -28.69 10.47 18.88
CA SER A 142 -29.02 9.14 19.37
C SER A 142 -27.96 8.11 18.93
N ALA A 143 -27.88 6.98 19.63
CA ALA A 143 -26.97 5.90 19.27
C ALA A 143 -27.19 5.39 17.83
N GLY A 144 -28.45 5.35 17.36
CA GLY A 144 -28.78 4.98 16.00
C GLY A 144 -28.27 5.98 14.96
N GLN A 145 -28.33 7.28 15.26
CA GLN A 145 -27.76 8.32 14.39
C GLN A 145 -26.24 8.22 14.34
N ILE A 146 -25.57 8.02 15.48
CA ILE A 146 -24.12 7.84 15.53
C ILE A 146 -23.69 6.60 14.70
N ALA A 147 -24.38 5.47 14.86
CA ALA A 147 -24.13 4.28 14.07
C ALA A 147 -24.34 4.52 12.57
N SER A 148 -25.41 5.24 12.20
CA SER A 148 -25.65 5.61 10.79
C SER A 148 -24.53 6.48 10.22
N VAL A 149 -23.98 7.41 11.00
CA VAL A 149 -22.83 8.24 10.58
C VAL A 149 -21.58 7.41 10.39
N CYS A 150 -21.29 6.47 11.31
CA CYS A 150 -20.14 5.57 11.16
C CYS A 150 -20.20 4.74 9.86
N VAL A 151 -21.40 4.33 9.44
CA VAL A 151 -21.57 3.47 8.26
C VAL A 151 -21.71 4.29 6.97
N LEU A 152 -22.65 5.23 6.94
CA LEU A 152 -23.05 5.97 5.74
C LEU A 152 -22.24 7.25 5.51
N GLY A 153 -21.53 7.73 6.53
CA GLY A 153 -20.82 9.01 6.49
C GLY A 153 -21.62 10.15 7.10
N PHE A 154 -21.00 11.33 7.15
CA PHE A 154 -21.62 12.55 7.67
C PHE A 154 -21.95 13.51 6.52
N THR A 155 -23.10 14.18 6.62
CA THR A 155 -23.50 15.26 5.70
C THR A 155 -24.15 16.38 6.53
N PRO A 156 -23.59 17.60 6.54
CA PRO A 156 -24.19 18.75 7.19
C PRO A 156 -25.49 19.18 6.50
N ALA A 157 -26.36 19.87 7.24
CA ALA A 157 -27.60 20.44 6.68
C ALA A 157 -27.34 21.68 5.82
N ASP A 158 -26.29 22.45 6.13
CA ASP A 158 -25.89 23.63 5.37
C ASP A 158 -25.10 23.21 4.11
N PRO A 159 -25.57 23.53 2.89
CA PRO A 159 -24.89 23.18 1.65
C PRO A 159 -23.46 23.74 1.54
N THR A 160 -23.21 24.95 2.05
CA THR A 160 -21.89 25.58 1.98
C THR A 160 -20.89 24.85 2.88
N VAL A 161 -21.35 24.37 4.04
CA VAL A 161 -20.53 23.55 4.93
C VAL A 161 -20.40 22.13 4.39
N ALA A 162 -21.42 21.63 3.69
CA ALA A 162 -21.45 20.29 3.13
C ALA A 162 -20.36 20.05 2.08
N GLU A 163 -19.98 21.05 1.29
CA GLU A 163 -18.88 20.92 0.32
C GLU A 163 -17.55 20.54 0.98
N LEU A 164 -17.28 21.04 2.19
CA LEU A 164 -16.03 20.80 2.91
C LEU A 164 -16.13 19.63 3.89
N MET A 165 -17.32 19.36 4.42
CA MET A 165 -17.50 18.52 5.61
C MET A 165 -18.26 17.23 5.35
N SER A 166 -18.75 16.99 4.13
CA SER A 166 -19.41 15.74 3.80
C SER A 166 -18.40 14.62 3.56
N GLY A 167 -18.77 13.39 3.93
CA GLY A 167 -18.04 12.18 3.58
C GLY A 167 -17.65 11.30 4.76
N GLY A 168 -16.67 10.42 4.53
CA GLY A 168 -16.31 9.34 5.43
C GLY A 168 -17.33 8.20 5.41
N GLY A 169 -17.28 7.36 6.43
CA GLY A 169 -18.17 6.23 6.64
C GLY A 169 -17.58 4.94 6.09
N VAL A 170 -17.97 3.81 6.67
CA VAL A 170 -17.54 2.48 6.20
C VAL A 170 -17.88 2.26 4.72
N VAL A 171 -19.03 2.75 4.26
CA VAL A 171 -19.46 2.62 2.85
C VAL A 171 -18.44 3.24 1.89
N SER A 172 -17.82 4.37 2.25
CA SER A 172 -16.78 5.00 1.43
C SER A 172 -15.53 4.13 1.23
N MET A 173 -15.30 3.18 2.14
CA MET A 173 -14.13 2.30 2.14
C MET A 173 -14.41 0.93 1.50
N VAL A 174 -15.66 0.62 1.13
CA VAL A 174 -16.03 -0.67 0.55
C VAL A 174 -15.29 -0.95 -0.76
N ASN A 175 -15.24 0.02 -1.67
CA ASN A 175 -14.55 -0.15 -2.95
C ASN A 175 -13.05 -0.43 -2.76
N VAL A 176 -12.39 0.36 -1.91
CA VAL A 176 -10.96 0.17 -1.57
C VAL A 176 -10.73 -1.23 -0.97
N SER A 177 -11.60 -1.64 -0.05
CA SER A 177 -11.52 -2.94 0.61
C SER A 177 -11.75 -4.09 -0.36
N LEU A 178 -12.67 -3.96 -1.33
CA LEU A 178 -12.89 -4.96 -2.37
C LEU A 178 -11.67 -5.11 -3.28
N VAL A 179 -11.05 -3.99 -3.69
CA VAL A 179 -9.82 -4.00 -4.49
C VAL A 179 -8.72 -4.74 -3.72
N VAL A 180 -8.53 -4.44 -2.43
CA VAL A 180 -7.54 -5.13 -1.59
C VAL A 180 -7.87 -6.62 -1.41
N CYS A 181 -9.12 -6.99 -1.10
CA CYS A 181 -9.52 -8.39 -0.99
C CYS A 181 -9.23 -9.19 -2.27
N LEU A 182 -9.63 -8.66 -3.42
CA LEU A 182 -9.47 -9.37 -4.70
C LEU A 182 -8.00 -9.50 -5.09
N SER A 183 -7.24 -8.42 -5.04
CA SER A 183 -5.81 -8.46 -5.37
C SER A 183 -4.99 -9.30 -4.36
N SER A 184 -5.30 -9.24 -3.06
CA SER A 184 -4.66 -10.12 -2.07
C SER A 184 -5.01 -11.58 -2.27
N SER A 185 -6.15 -11.93 -2.89
CA SER A 185 -6.41 -13.33 -3.26
C SER A 185 -5.43 -13.86 -4.32
N PHE A 186 -4.89 -12.99 -5.18
CA PHE A 186 -3.90 -13.37 -6.20
C PHE A 186 -2.57 -13.79 -5.58
N SER A 187 -2.16 -13.12 -4.51
CA SER A 187 -0.96 -13.46 -3.74
C SER A 187 -0.91 -14.95 -3.39
N GLY A 188 -2.01 -15.50 -2.86
CA GLY A 188 -2.08 -16.93 -2.55
C GLY A 188 -2.08 -17.85 -3.79
N LEU A 189 -2.73 -17.41 -4.88
CA LEU A 189 -2.76 -18.17 -6.14
C LEU A 189 -1.40 -18.19 -6.84
N PHE A 190 -0.67 -17.08 -6.83
CA PHE A 190 0.63 -16.94 -7.46
C PHE A 190 1.67 -17.88 -6.85
N ASP A 191 1.71 -17.94 -5.51
CA ASP A 191 2.57 -18.86 -4.76
C ASP A 191 2.17 -20.32 -5.01
N GLY A 192 0.88 -20.61 -4.93
CA GLY A 192 0.36 -21.96 -4.93
C GLY A 192 0.33 -22.66 -6.30
N THR A 193 0.25 -21.91 -7.40
CA THR A 193 0.10 -22.45 -8.76
C THR A 193 1.38 -22.41 -9.60
N GLY A 194 2.46 -21.79 -9.08
CA GLY A 194 3.71 -21.58 -9.83
C GLY A 194 3.54 -20.60 -10.99
N LEU A 195 2.52 -19.73 -10.97
CA LEU A 195 2.27 -18.78 -12.06
C LEU A 195 3.44 -17.79 -12.27
N LEU A 196 4.23 -17.53 -11.22
CA LEU A 196 5.36 -16.63 -11.29
C LEU A 196 6.66 -17.27 -11.80
N ASP A 197 6.73 -18.60 -11.95
CA ASP A 197 7.98 -19.31 -12.29
C ASP A 197 8.63 -18.78 -13.58
N GLY A 198 7.81 -18.50 -14.60
CA GLY A 198 8.29 -17.96 -15.87
C GLY A 198 8.88 -16.54 -15.75
N VAL A 199 8.30 -15.69 -14.90
CA VAL A 199 8.79 -14.33 -14.64
C VAL A 199 10.02 -14.37 -13.74
N ARG A 200 10.06 -15.28 -12.77
CA ARG A 200 11.19 -15.46 -11.86
C ARG A 200 12.50 -15.73 -12.63
N GLY A 201 12.47 -16.58 -13.65
CA GLY A 201 13.65 -16.82 -14.49
C GLY A 201 14.16 -15.57 -15.23
N LEU A 202 13.26 -14.66 -15.64
CA LEU A 202 13.64 -13.38 -16.23
C LEU A 202 14.26 -12.44 -15.19
N VAL A 203 13.68 -12.41 -13.99
CA VAL A 203 14.18 -11.61 -12.86
C VAL A 203 15.57 -12.09 -12.41
N GLU A 204 15.78 -13.41 -12.30
CA GLU A 204 17.09 -13.98 -12.00
C GLU A 204 18.13 -13.60 -13.06
N GLY A 205 17.75 -13.60 -14.34
CA GLY A 205 18.60 -13.10 -15.42
C GLY A 205 18.97 -11.62 -15.28
N LEU A 206 18.05 -10.78 -14.77
CA LEU A 206 18.29 -9.36 -14.52
C LEU A 206 19.18 -9.14 -13.30
N VAL A 207 18.89 -9.80 -12.18
CA VAL A 207 19.68 -9.77 -10.93
C VAL A 207 21.14 -10.11 -11.18
N ARG A 208 21.43 -11.02 -12.12
CA ARG A 208 22.82 -11.38 -12.48
C ARG A 208 23.56 -10.34 -13.34
N ARG A 209 22.86 -9.35 -13.88
CA ARG A 209 23.41 -8.35 -14.83
C ARG A 209 23.56 -6.95 -14.23
N VAL A 210 22.76 -6.61 -13.24
CA VAL A 210 22.75 -5.28 -12.61
C VAL A 210 22.95 -5.42 -11.11
N SER A 211 23.08 -4.30 -10.40
CA SER A 211 23.16 -4.32 -8.94
C SER A 211 21.83 -4.80 -8.32
N PRO A 212 21.86 -5.38 -7.10
CA PRO A 212 20.65 -5.89 -6.43
C PRO A 212 19.52 -4.85 -6.36
N TYR A 213 19.80 -3.63 -5.89
CA TYR A 213 18.78 -2.61 -5.77
C TYR A 213 18.26 -2.17 -7.14
N ALA A 214 19.12 -2.03 -8.16
CA ALA A 214 18.68 -1.72 -9.52
C ALA A 214 17.76 -2.79 -10.11
N ALA A 215 18.00 -4.08 -9.82
CA ALA A 215 17.11 -5.17 -10.21
C ALA A 215 15.76 -5.07 -9.49
N VAL A 216 15.77 -4.87 -8.17
CA VAL A 216 14.55 -4.72 -7.37
C VAL A 216 13.73 -3.52 -7.87
N LEU A 217 14.37 -2.38 -8.15
CA LEU A 217 13.70 -1.19 -8.70
C LEU A 217 13.13 -1.44 -10.10
N ALA A 218 13.87 -2.11 -10.98
CA ALA A 218 13.38 -2.41 -12.33
C ALA A 218 12.17 -3.36 -12.33
N VAL A 219 12.13 -4.31 -11.40
CA VAL A 219 11.00 -5.24 -11.25
C VAL A 219 9.82 -4.60 -10.50
N SER A 220 10.08 -3.66 -9.59
CA SER A 220 9.03 -3.00 -8.79
C SER A 220 8.09 -2.14 -9.63
N VAL A 221 8.57 -1.54 -10.72
CA VAL A 221 7.75 -0.75 -11.64
C VAL A 221 6.62 -1.58 -12.26
N PRO A 222 6.89 -2.64 -13.06
CA PRO A 222 5.83 -3.47 -13.60
C PRO A 222 5.04 -4.19 -12.50
N ALA A 223 5.67 -4.62 -11.41
CA ALA A 223 4.94 -5.25 -10.29
C ALA A 223 3.91 -4.31 -9.67
N SER A 224 4.25 -3.04 -9.44
CA SER A 224 3.34 -2.03 -8.88
C SER A 224 2.21 -1.67 -9.83
N MET A 225 2.48 -1.67 -11.14
CA MET A 225 1.46 -1.43 -12.16
C MET A 225 0.40 -2.54 -12.18
N VAL A 226 0.80 -3.78 -11.92
CA VAL A 226 -0.06 -4.97 -11.91
C VAL A 226 -0.75 -5.18 -10.57
N ALA A 227 -0.10 -4.82 -9.46
CA ALA A 227 -0.59 -5.15 -8.13
C ALA A 227 -1.87 -4.39 -7.74
N CYS A 228 -2.17 -3.25 -8.38
CA CYS A 228 -3.27 -2.31 -8.08
C CYS A 228 -3.34 -1.78 -6.63
N ASN A 229 -2.61 -2.38 -5.70
CA ASN A 229 -2.39 -1.95 -4.34
C ASN A 229 -0.94 -2.24 -3.91
N GLN A 230 -0.53 -1.63 -2.80
CA GLN A 230 0.82 -1.75 -2.28
C GLN A 230 1.11 -3.14 -1.66
N THR A 231 0.14 -3.77 -1.00
CA THR A 231 0.31 -5.06 -0.31
C THR A 231 0.68 -6.21 -1.25
N LEU A 232 -0.04 -6.36 -2.36
CA LEU A 232 0.27 -7.34 -3.39
C LEU A 232 1.61 -7.00 -4.08
N GLY A 233 1.92 -5.71 -4.25
CA GLY A 233 3.19 -5.26 -4.83
C GLY A 233 4.39 -5.72 -4.00
N ILE A 234 4.37 -5.48 -2.69
CA ILE A 234 5.42 -5.93 -1.76
C ILE A 234 5.57 -7.45 -1.80
N MET A 235 4.45 -8.17 -1.80
CA MET A 235 4.44 -9.63 -1.81
C MET A 235 5.02 -10.20 -3.10
N LEU A 236 4.61 -9.68 -4.26
CA LEU A 236 5.19 -10.03 -5.56
C LEU A 236 6.70 -9.80 -5.59
N MET A 237 7.14 -8.67 -5.05
CA MET A 237 8.56 -8.35 -4.99
C MET A 237 9.34 -9.31 -4.09
N SER A 238 8.79 -9.68 -2.94
CA SER A 238 9.39 -10.70 -2.07
C SER A 238 9.52 -12.06 -2.76
N GLN A 239 8.52 -12.47 -3.54
CA GLN A 239 8.56 -13.74 -4.28
C GLN A 239 9.50 -13.74 -5.48
N LEU A 240 9.49 -12.65 -6.26
CA LEU A 240 10.26 -12.50 -7.49
C LEU A 240 11.73 -12.19 -7.23
N CYS A 241 12.01 -11.32 -6.25
CA CYS A 241 13.35 -10.84 -5.91
C CYS A 241 13.93 -11.51 -4.66
N GLY A 242 13.35 -12.62 -4.19
CA GLY A 242 13.78 -13.32 -2.97
C GLY A 242 15.26 -13.73 -2.91
N HIS A 243 15.95 -13.77 -4.06
CA HIS A 243 17.38 -14.09 -4.18
C HIS A 243 18.23 -12.92 -4.70
N ALA A 244 17.65 -11.72 -4.78
CA ALA A 244 18.39 -10.53 -5.23
C ALA A 244 19.48 -10.12 -4.23
N GLU A 245 19.21 -10.34 -2.94
CA GLU A 245 20.09 -9.96 -1.83
C GLU A 245 20.43 -11.18 -0.96
N ALA A 246 21.61 -11.15 -0.35
CA ALA A 246 22.09 -12.25 0.49
C ALA A 246 21.35 -12.32 1.84
N ARG A 247 20.95 -11.16 2.38
CA ARG A 247 20.24 -11.06 3.66
C ARG A 247 18.81 -10.59 3.43
N ALA A 248 17.85 -11.25 4.08
CA ALA A 248 16.45 -10.87 4.01
C ALA A 248 16.17 -9.43 4.46
N ARG A 249 17.00 -8.89 5.39
CA ARG A 249 16.90 -7.49 5.83
C ARG A 249 17.24 -6.51 4.70
N ASP A 250 18.28 -6.78 3.94
CA ASP A 250 18.75 -5.88 2.87
C ASP A 250 17.73 -5.89 1.72
N LEU A 251 17.21 -7.08 1.37
CA LEU A 251 16.09 -7.21 0.44
C LEU A 251 14.85 -6.42 0.90
N ALA A 252 14.52 -6.48 2.19
CA ALA A 252 13.37 -5.75 2.72
C ALA A 252 13.54 -4.23 2.59
N ILE A 253 14.76 -3.71 2.84
CA ILE A 253 15.09 -2.30 2.64
C ILE A 253 14.96 -1.93 1.16
N ASP A 254 15.46 -2.76 0.25
CA ASP A 254 15.36 -2.49 -1.19
C ASP A 254 13.92 -2.54 -1.70
N ILE A 255 13.10 -3.46 -1.19
CA ILE A 255 11.67 -3.51 -1.48
C ILE A 255 10.96 -2.26 -0.95
N GLU A 256 11.33 -1.77 0.24
CA GLU A 256 10.79 -0.53 0.80
C GLU A 256 11.17 0.67 -0.08
N ASP A 257 12.44 0.83 -0.41
CA ASP A 257 12.96 1.94 -1.23
C ASP A 257 12.57 1.84 -2.71
N ALA A 258 11.91 0.76 -3.14
CA ALA A 258 11.46 0.56 -4.51
C ALA A 258 9.95 0.32 -4.59
N ALA A 259 9.45 -0.83 -4.17
CA ALA A 259 8.06 -1.23 -4.36
C ALA A 259 7.08 -0.36 -3.59
N VAL A 260 7.41 -0.03 -2.33
CA VAL A 260 6.56 0.82 -1.48
C VAL A 260 6.51 2.25 -2.01
N VAL A 261 7.64 2.76 -2.48
CA VAL A 261 7.74 4.13 -3.01
C VAL A 261 7.17 4.26 -4.43
N VAL A 262 7.31 3.23 -5.28
CA VAL A 262 6.79 3.22 -6.65
C VAL A 262 5.28 2.97 -6.70
N ALA A 263 4.71 2.22 -5.76
CA ALA A 263 3.27 1.97 -5.71
C ALA A 263 2.40 3.25 -5.76
N PRO A 264 2.65 4.33 -4.99
CA PRO A 264 1.93 5.60 -5.09
C PRO A 264 2.27 6.44 -6.34
N LEU A 265 3.33 6.09 -7.09
CA LEU A 265 3.63 6.70 -8.39
C LEU A 265 2.79 6.10 -9.53
N VAL A 266 2.10 4.99 -9.30
CA VAL A 266 1.19 4.39 -10.28
C VAL A 266 -0.18 5.06 -10.15
N PRO A 267 -0.69 5.81 -11.15
CA PRO A 267 -1.89 6.64 -10.99
C PRO A 267 -3.16 5.87 -10.58
N TRP A 268 -3.29 4.63 -11.04
CA TRP A 268 -4.42 3.75 -10.72
C TRP A 268 -4.21 2.89 -9.47
N SER A 269 -3.04 2.97 -8.82
CA SER A 269 -2.83 2.34 -7.53
C SER A 269 -3.71 3.01 -6.49
N ILE A 270 -4.26 2.23 -5.55
CA ILE A 270 -5.00 2.77 -4.40
C ILE A 270 -4.17 3.84 -3.66
N ALA A 271 -2.86 3.63 -3.52
CA ALA A 271 -1.97 4.54 -2.81
C ALA A 271 -1.87 5.93 -3.47
N CYS A 272 -2.15 6.02 -4.77
CA CYS A 272 -2.26 7.29 -5.49
C CYS A 272 -3.73 7.76 -5.55
N GLY A 273 -4.59 6.96 -6.19
CA GLY A 273 -5.96 7.35 -6.53
C GLY A 273 -6.84 7.69 -5.33
N ALA A 274 -6.72 6.95 -4.22
CA ALA A 274 -7.51 7.23 -3.01
C ALA A 274 -7.06 8.54 -2.35
N VAL A 275 -5.76 8.82 -2.35
CA VAL A 275 -5.21 10.06 -1.75
C VAL A 275 -5.56 11.27 -2.61
N VAL A 276 -5.35 11.19 -3.93
CA VAL A 276 -5.65 12.27 -4.88
C VAL A 276 -7.14 12.62 -4.86
N SER A 277 -8.02 11.61 -4.83
CA SER A 277 -9.48 11.82 -4.73
C SER A 277 -9.90 12.40 -3.38
N MET A 278 -9.29 11.96 -2.26
CA MET A 278 -9.60 12.49 -0.94
C MET A 278 -9.15 13.95 -0.77
N CYS A 279 -8.04 14.34 -1.39
CA CYS A 279 -7.52 15.70 -1.35
C CYS A 279 -8.09 16.61 -2.45
N GLY A 280 -8.83 16.07 -3.42
CA GLY A 280 -9.27 16.83 -4.60
C GLY A 280 -8.12 17.40 -5.43
N ALA A 281 -6.95 16.76 -5.38
CA ALA A 281 -5.74 17.27 -6.02
C ALA A 281 -5.76 17.01 -7.55
N PRO A 282 -5.16 17.91 -8.36
CA PRO A 282 -5.03 17.67 -9.80
C PRO A 282 -4.07 16.50 -10.06
N ALA A 283 -4.32 15.70 -11.09
CA ALA A 283 -3.48 14.55 -11.46
C ALA A 283 -1.99 14.90 -11.68
N ALA A 284 -1.70 16.16 -12.01
CA ALA A 284 -0.33 16.68 -12.14
C ALA A 284 0.48 16.67 -10.82
N CYS A 285 -0.17 16.48 -9.66
CA CYS A 285 0.51 16.39 -8.36
C CYS A 285 1.53 15.24 -8.30
N TRP A 286 1.37 14.22 -9.16
CA TRP A 286 2.31 13.11 -9.29
C TRP A 286 3.74 13.56 -9.61
N CYS A 287 3.91 14.54 -10.50
CA CYS A 287 5.22 15.10 -10.83
C CYS A 287 5.85 15.85 -9.64
N ALA A 288 5.02 16.35 -8.71
CA ALA A 288 5.45 17.06 -7.52
C ALA A 288 5.73 16.13 -6.33
N ALA A 289 5.62 14.80 -6.50
CA ALA A 289 5.92 13.83 -5.46
C ALA A 289 7.43 13.63 -5.26
N PHE A 290 8.17 14.71 -5.00
CA PHE A 290 9.63 14.75 -4.97
C PHE A 290 10.27 13.64 -4.14
N TYR A 291 9.72 13.36 -2.95
CA TYR A 291 10.24 12.31 -2.07
C TYR A 291 10.17 10.92 -2.71
N LEU A 292 9.07 10.63 -3.40
CA LEU A 292 8.87 9.34 -4.05
C LEU A 292 9.82 9.12 -5.24
N TRP A 293 10.23 10.20 -5.90
CA TRP A 293 11.24 10.13 -6.97
C TRP A 293 12.67 10.14 -6.43
N LEU A 294 12.91 10.90 -5.37
CA LEU A 294 14.26 11.14 -4.85
C LEU A 294 14.85 9.88 -4.20
N ILE A 295 14.07 9.10 -3.45
CA ILE A 295 14.58 7.89 -2.80
C ILE A 295 15.15 6.91 -3.82
N PRO A 296 14.42 6.50 -4.88
CA PRO A 296 14.96 5.53 -5.81
C PRO A 296 16.16 6.03 -6.59
N ILE A 297 16.13 7.30 -7.00
CA ILE A 297 17.25 7.93 -7.70
C ILE A 297 18.48 8.00 -6.79
N TRP A 298 18.31 8.43 -5.54
CA TRP A 298 19.39 8.53 -4.57
C TRP A 298 20.04 7.16 -4.34
N ARG A 299 19.24 6.13 -4.02
CA ARG A 299 19.74 4.76 -3.79
C ARG A 299 20.52 4.24 -5.00
N LEU A 300 19.97 4.38 -6.21
CA LEU A 300 20.61 3.96 -7.45
C LEU A 300 21.95 4.69 -7.69
N THR A 301 22.02 6.00 -7.39
CA THR A 301 23.28 6.75 -7.51
C THR A 301 24.31 6.37 -6.45
N THR A 302 23.89 6.12 -5.20
CA THR A 302 24.80 5.73 -4.12
C THR A 302 25.38 4.33 -4.33
N GLU A 303 24.60 3.40 -4.85
CA GLU A 303 25.06 2.04 -5.15
C GLU A 303 26.00 2.03 -6.38
N ALA A 304 25.67 2.82 -7.41
CA ALA A 304 26.56 3.05 -8.55
C ALA A 304 27.88 3.75 -8.16
N ALA A 305 27.85 4.61 -7.14
CA ALA A 305 29.05 5.22 -6.59
C ALA A 305 29.85 4.24 -5.71
N GLY A 306 29.19 3.45 -4.87
CA GLY A 306 29.83 2.43 -4.02
C GLY A 306 30.58 1.37 -4.85
N THR A 307 29.96 0.88 -5.91
CA THR A 307 30.57 -0.05 -6.88
C THR A 307 31.73 0.57 -7.68
N ARG A 308 31.69 1.89 -7.93
CA ARG A 308 32.73 2.62 -8.69
C ARG A 308 33.91 3.11 -7.85
N PHE A 309 33.71 3.32 -6.54
CA PHE A 309 34.72 3.87 -5.63
C PHE A 309 35.15 2.91 -4.52
N GLY A 310 34.64 1.68 -4.46
CA GLY A 310 35.09 0.65 -3.52
C GLY A 310 34.76 0.96 -2.06
N PHE A 311 33.69 1.72 -1.80
CA PHE A 311 33.15 1.87 -0.45
C PHE A 311 32.31 0.64 -0.11
N ASP A 312 32.96 -0.48 0.18
CA ASP A 312 32.34 -1.56 0.95
C ASP A 312 32.24 -1.11 2.41
N GLY A 313 31.28 -0.22 2.67
CA GLY A 313 30.94 0.29 4.00
C GLY A 313 30.26 -0.75 4.90
N GLY A 314 30.48 -2.04 4.65
CA GLY A 314 29.85 -3.14 5.37
C GLY A 314 30.82 -4.26 5.73
N GLU A 315 31.70 -4.69 4.82
CA GLU A 315 32.47 -5.94 5.03
C GLU A 315 33.40 -5.89 6.27
N GLY A 316 33.97 -4.72 6.59
CA GLY A 316 34.83 -4.55 7.77
C GLY A 316 34.11 -4.62 9.12
N ALA A 317 32.85 -4.18 9.20
CA ALA A 317 32.04 -4.28 10.41
C ALA A 317 31.33 -5.64 10.52
N HIS A 318 30.94 -6.21 9.38
CA HIS A 318 30.24 -7.50 9.32
C HIS A 318 31.14 -8.71 9.61
N SER A 319 32.44 -8.60 9.37
CA SER A 319 33.43 -9.60 9.79
C SER A 319 33.58 -9.65 11.32
N ALA A 320 33.50 -8.50 12.00
CA ALA A 320 33.64 -8.40 13.45
C ALA A 320 32.41 -8.96 14.19
N GLU A 321 31.20 -8.69 13.68
CA GLU A 321 29.95 -9.14 14.28
C GLU A 321 29.73 -10.66 14.11
N ALA A 322 30.15 -11.22 12.96
CA ALA A 322 30.13 -12.67 12.73
C ALA A 322 31.16 -13.41 13.59
N ALA A 323 32.35 -12.83 13.81
CA ALA A 323 33.35 -13.38 14.71
C ALA A 323 32.90 -13.32 16.19
N GLU A 324 32.20 -12.25 16.58
CA GLU A 324 31.68 -12.10 17.95
C GLU A 324 30.53 -13.09 18.24
N ASN A 325 29.63 -13.33 17.27
CA ASN A 325 28.58 -14.33 17.41
C ASN A 325 29.12 -15.77 17.40
N SER A 326 30.17 -16.05 16.62
CA SER A 326 30.88 -17.34 16.67
C SER A 326 31.56 -17.57 18.02
N SER A 327 32.12 -16.52 18.64
CA SER A 327 32.76 -16.61 19.95
C SER A 327 31.75 -16.83 21.09
N ARG A 328 30.52 -16.31 20.96
CA ARG A 328 29.46 -16.51 21.96
C ARG A 328 28.73 -17.85 21.84
N ALA A 329 28.79 -18.50 20.68
CA ALA A 329 28.22 -19.83 20.47
C ALA A 329 29.11 -20.97 21.01
N HIS A 330 30.37 -20.68 21.33
CA HIS A 330 31.37 -21.65 21.81
C HIS A 330 31.86 -21.39 23.25
N ALA A 331 31.25 -20.44 23.97
CA ALA A 331 31.46 -20.17 25.39
C ALA A 331 30.23 -20.60 26.19
#